data_AF-A0A9J6FT89-F1
#
_entry.id   AF-A0A9J6FT89-F1
#
_cell.length_a   1.000
_cell.length_b   1.000
_cell.length_c   1.000
_cell.angle_alpha   90.00
_cell.angle_beta   90.00
_cell.angle_gamma   90.00
#
_symmetry.space_group_name_H-M   'P 1'
#
loop_
_entity.id
_entity.type
_entity.pdbx_description
1 polymer ?
#
loop_
_entity_poly.entity_id
_entity_poly.type
_entity_poly.pdbx_seq_one_letter_code
_entity_poly.pdbx_strand_id
1 'polypeptide(L)'
;MASSSRASTTSPVRIFSRVCASKLSKNAKQVIANVCARTRVRFPVKSVQEVLSVVSEDTGVSHRTVAKLKAECLRGNLVSPKRRPRDVTISSTRTVKHDSFTVHAIRLNVKSMYAKREIPTLDSVRKAVHEDDDLPNFTKTTLWRLMKDMGFTYDRRIRNLGIIVWRRRYLRAIKEFEGRAGGNR
;
A
#
# COMPACT_ATOMS: atom_id res chain seq x y z
N MET A 1 -69.12 14.86 -2.50
CA MET A 1 -67.92 15.72 -2.53
C MET A 1 -67.14 15.51 -1.23
N ALA A 2 -66.09 14.68 -1.24
CA ALA A 2 -65.00 14.68 -0.24
C ALA A 2 -63.91 13.71 -0.73
N SER A 3 -63.04 14.19 -1.63
CA SER A 3 -61.85 13.46 -2.07
C SER A 3 -60.80 13.47 -0.97
N SER A 4 -60.50 12.32 -0.39
CA SER A 4 -59.43 12.17 0.60
C SER A 4 -58.09 11.98 -0.11
N SER A 5 -57.26 13.03 -0.10
CA SER A 5 -55.92 13.00 -0.69
C SER A 5 -54.96 12.19 0.18
N ARG A 6 -54.39 11.11 -0.37
CA ARG A 6 -53.27 10.39 0.24
C ARG A 6 -52.05 11.32 0.31
N ALA A 7 -51.65 11.70 1.52
CA ALA A 7 -50.35 12.31 1.74
C ALA A 7 -49.25 11.33 1.31
N SER A 8 -48.43 11.73 0.34
CA SER A 8 -47.22 11.01 -0.03
C SER A 8 -46.26 11.01 1.16
N THR A 9 -46.11 9.88 1.85
CA THR A 9 -45.06 9.67 2.83
C THR A 9 -43.72 9.57 2.10
N THR A 10 -43.12 10.72 1.80
CA THR A 10 -41.73 10.78 1.34
C THR A 10 -40.87 10.27 2.49
N SER A 11 -40.40 9.04 2.38
CA SER A 11 -39.50 8.43 3.37
C SER A 11 -38.27 9.34 3.51
N PRO A 12 -37.86 9.71 4.74
CA PRO A 12 -36.74 10.61 4.93
C PRO A 12 -35.50 10.03 4.25
N VAL A 13 -34.82 10.88 3.47
CA VAL A 13 -33.58 10.54 2.77
C VAL A 13 -32.63 9.88 3.78
N ARG A 14 -32.19 8.65 3.50
CA ARG A 14 -31.23 7.95 4.34
C ARG A 14 -29.85 8.61 4.17
N ILE A 15 -29.62 9.71 4.89
CA ILE A 15 -28.34 10.44 4.89
C ILE A 15 -27.23 9.60 5.54
N PHE A 16 -27.60 8.64 6.39
CA PHE A 16 -26.64 7.81 7.11
C PHE A 16 -26.13 6.65 6.24
N SER A 17 -24.87 6.75 5.82
CA SER A 17 -24.14 5.60 5.26
C SER A 17 -24.17 4.44 6.27
N ARG A 18 -24.38 3.20 5.78
CA ARG A 18 -24.43 2.00 6.63
C ARG A 18 -23.04 1.70 7.21
N VAL A 19 -22.62 2.43 8.24
CA VAL A 19 -21.36 2.17 8.94
C VAL A 19 -21.56 0.98 9.88
N CYS A 20 -20.92 -0.13 9.53
CA CYS A 20 -20.91 -1.34 10.36
C CYS A 20 -20.04 -1.14 11.61
N ALA A 21 -20.46 -1.73 12.74
CA ALA A 21 -19.70 -1.72 14.00
C ALA A 21 -18.22 -2.12 13.83
N SER A 22 -17.94 -3.06 12.92
CA SER A 22 -16.60 -3.57 12.62
C SER A 22 -15.69 -2.59 11.89
N LYS A 23 -16.21 -1.47 11.37
CA LYS A 23 -15.43 -0.42 10.71
C LYS A 23 -15.16 0.78 11.61
N LEU A 24 -15.83 0.86 12.76
CA LEU A 24 -15.66 1.96 13.71
C LEU A 24 -14.32 1.82 14.45
N SER A 25 -13.57 2.92 14.52
CA SER A 25 -12.37 3.02 15.37
C SER A 25 -12.74 2.86 16.84
N LYS A 26 -11.79 2.38 17.68
CA LYS A 26 -11.99 2.24 19.13
C LYS A 26 -12.48 3.53 19.77
N ASN A 27 -11.92 4.68 19.38
CA ASN A 27 -12.35 5.98 19.91
C ASN A 27 -13.80 6.30 19.56
N ALA A 28 -14.22 6.04 18.32
CA ALA A 28 -15.61 6.24 17.90
C ALA A 28 -16.57 5.33 18.68
N LYS A 29 -16.19 4.06 18.90
CA LYS A 29 -16.96 3.13 19.75
C LYS A 29 -17.07 3.64 21.18
N GLN A 30 -15.99 4.18 21.75
CA GLN A 30 -15.98 4.72 23.12
C GLN A 30 -16.90 5.95 23.25
N VAL A 31 -16.87 6.86 22.28
CA VAL A 31 -17.77 8.03 22.26
C VAL A 31 -19.23 7.57 22.26
N ILE A 32 -19.59 6.61 21.40
CA ILE A 32 -20.96 6.08 21.34
C ILE A 32 -21.36 5.41 22.66
N ALA A 33 -20.45 4.65 23.28
CA ALA A 33 -20.70 4.03 24.59
C ALA A 33 -20.92 5.07 25.69
N ASN A 34 -20.11 6.13 25.72
CA ASN A 34 -20.25 7.23 26.68
C ASN A 34 -21.58 7.97 26.47
N VAL A 35 -21.97 8.24 25.22
CA VAL A 35 -23.27 8.83 24.90
C VAL A 35 -24.40 7.93 25.41
N CYS A 36 -24.34 6.63 25.15
CA CYS A 36 -25.34 5.67 25.65
C CYS A 36 -25.46 5.68 27.19
N ALA A 37 -24.34 5.76 27.91
CA ALA A 37 -24.35 5.84 29.37
C ALA A 37 -25.01 7.14 29.86
N ARG A 38 -24.67 8.28 29.27
CA ARG A 38 -25.28 9.58 29.61
C ARG A 38 -26.76 9.62 29.30
N THR A 39 -27.20 9.10 28.16
CA THR A 39 -28.62 9.09 27.77
C THR A 39 -29.44 8.21 28.72
N ARG A 40 -28.84 7.13 29.26
CA ARG A 40 -29.50 6.30 30.28
C ARG A 40 -29.69 7.01 31.61
N VAL A 41 -28.71 7.82 32.03
CA VAL A 41 -28.82 8.65 33.24
C VAL A 41 -29.84 9.77 33.04
N ARG A 42 -29.86 10.39 31.85
CA ARG A 42 -30.81 11.48 31.52
C ARG A 42 -32.26 11.00 31.45
N PHE A 43 -32.47 9.75 31.02
CA PHE A 43 -33.81 9.16 30.88
C PHE A 43 -33.88 7.80 31.59
N PRO A 44 -34.04 7.77 32.92
CA PRO A 44 -34.05 6.51 33.68
C PRO A 44 -35.30 5.67 33.44
N VAL A 45 -36.45 6.32 33.18
CA VAL A 45 -37.77 5.67 33.00
C VAL A 45 -37.93 5.05 31.59
N LYS A 46 -37.22 5.59 30.58
CA LYS A 46 -37.40 5.16 29.18
C LYS A 46 -36.94 3.72 28.96
N SER A 47 -37.58 3.05 28.01
CA SER A 47 -37.21 1.70 27.61
C SER A 47 -35.79 1.67 27.00
N VAL A 48 -35.12 0.53 27.08
CA VAL A 48 -33.77 0.39 26.50
C VAL A 48 -33.79 0.65 24.99
N GLN A 49 -34.85 0.26 24.30
CA GLN A 49 -35.00 0.47 22.86
C GLN A 49 -35.15 1.96 22.52
N GLU A 50 -35.94 2.70 23.29
CA GLU A 50 -36.06 4.16 23.13
C GLU A 50 -34.73 4.88 23.36
N VAL A 51 -33.98 4.49 24.40
CA VAL A 51 -32.64 5.06 24.67
C VAL A 51 -31.70 4.81 23.49
N LEU A 52 -31.74 3.63 22.88
CA LEU A 52 -30.93 3.30 21.70
C LEU A 52 -31.39 4.06 20.45
N SER A 53 -32.69 4.33 20.30
CA SER A 53 -33.22 5.17 19.21
C SER A 53 -32.69 6.59 19.32
N VAL A 54 -32.77 7.19 20.50
CA VAL A 54 -32.24 8.55 20.76
C VAL A 54 -30.74 8.60 20.50
N VAL A 55 -29.97 7.61 20.97
CA VAL A 55 -28.52 7.54 20.70
C VAL A 55 -28.23 7.37 19.20
N SER A 56 -29.06 6.64 18.47
CA SER A 56 -28.93 6.46 17.01
C SER A 56 -29.10 7.79 16.27
N GLU A 57 -30.07 8.60 16.70
CA GLU A 57 -30.33 9.92 16.14
C GLU A 57 -29.19 10.89 16.48
N ASP A 58 -28.77 10.93 17.75
CA ASP A 58 -27.71 11.82 18.22
C ASP A 58 -26.33 11.52 17.61
N THR A 59 -26.01 10.24 17.39
CA THR A 59 -24.70 9.81 16.89
C THR A 59 -24.66 9.61 15.37
N GLY A 60 -25.81 9.63 14.70
CA GLY A 60 -25.93 9.31 13.27
C GLY A 60 -25.52 7.87 12.91
N VAL A 61 -25.50 6.97 13.89
CA VAL A 61 -25.13 5.55 13.73
C VAL A 61 -26.38 4.70 13.84
N SER A 62 -26.58 3.76 12.92
CA SER A 62 -27.81 2.95 12.91
C SER A 62 -28.06 2.23 14.25
N HIS A 63 -29.33 2.19 14.66
CA HIS A 63 -29.82 1.49 15.85
C HIS A 63 -29.18 0.11 16.06
N ARG A 64 -29.12 -0.71 15.01
CA ARG A 64 -28.51 -2.07 15.04
C ARG A 64 -27.04 -2.04 15.44
N THR A 65 -26.29 -1.04 14.98
CA THR A 65 -24.87 -0.86 15.31
C THR A 65 -24.72 -0.41 16.77
N VAL A 66 -25.54 0.54 17.23
CA VAL A 66 -25.52 1.00 18.64
C VAL A 66 -25.85 -0.16 19.60
N ALA A 67 -26.86 -0.96 19.28
CA ALA A 67 -27.21 -2.15 20.06
C ALA A 67 -26.06 -3.17 20.14
N LYS A 68 -25.39 -3.42 19.01
CA LYS A 68 -24.18 -4.28 18.97
C LYS A 68 -23.05 -3.70 19.81
N LEU A 69 -22.81 -2.40 19.76
CA LEU A 69 -21.77 -1.73 20.55
C LEU A 69 -22.07 -1.79 22.05
N LYS A 70 -23.33 -1.62 22.46
CA LYS A 70 -23.74 -1.79 23.85
C LYS A 70 -23.45 -3.21 24.34
N ALA A 71 -23.79 -4.22 23.54
CA ALA A 71 -23.47 -5.62 23.84
C ALA A 71 -21.96 -5.92 23.84
N GLU A 72 -21.18 -5.31 22.93
CA GLU A 72 -19.71 -5.39 22.93
C GLU A 72 -19.12 -4.78 24.22
N CYS A 73 -19.62 -3.61 24.64
CA CYS A 73 -19.17 -2.93 25.86
C CYS A 73 -19.49 -3.73 27.14
N LEU A 74 -20.65 -4.39 27.19
CA LEU A 74 -21.02 -5.26 28.32
C LEU A 74 -20.15 -6.52 28.40
N ARG A 75 -19.68 -7.02 27.25
CA ARG A 75 -18.79 -8.19 27.17
C ARG A 75 -17.32 -7.86 27.51
N GLY A 76 -17.00 -6.58 27.71
CA GLY A 76 -15.66 -6.13 28.10
C GLY A 76 -15.12 -5.02 27.20
N ASN A 77 -13.81 -5.03 26.99
CA ASN A 77 -13.12 -3.92 26.33
C ASN A 77 -13.49 -3.78 24.86
N LEU A 78 -13.75 -2.54 24.43
CA LEU A 78 -14.01 -2.21 23.03
C LEU A 78 -12.76 -2.48 22.18
N VAL A 79 -12.87 -3.47 21.28
CA VAL A 79 -11.78 -3.87 20.39
C VAL A 79 -11.82 -3.06 19.09
N SER A 80 -10.67 -2.51 18.71
CA SER A 80 -10.44 -1.91 17.40
C SER A 80 -10.68 -2.94 16.30
N PRO A 81 -11.16 -2.56 15.11
CA PRO A 81 -11.18 -3.44 13.96
C PRO A 81 -9.83 -4.13 13.78
N LYS A 82 -9.82 -5.46 13.57
CA LYS A 82 -8.59 -6.22 13.33
C LYS A 82 -7.90 -5.65 12.10
N ARG A 83 -6.94 -4.76 12.30
CA ARG A 83 -6.03 -4.31 11.24
C ARG A 83 -5.16 -5.52 10.95
N ARG A 84 -5.05 -5.91 9.68
CA ARG A 84 -4.01 -6.87 9.29
C ARG A 84 -2.70 -6.30 9.83
N PRO A 85 -1.92 -7.03 10.63
CA PRO A 85 -0.63 -6.54 11.06
C PRO A 85 0.12 -6.18 9.78
N ARG A 86 0.56 -4.93 9.68
CA ARG A 86 1.59 -4.59 8.71
C ARG A 86 2.85 -5.16 9.32
N ASP A 87 3.04 -6.47 9.14
CA ASP A 87 4.24 -7.15 9.60
C ASP A 87 5.40 -6.52 8.83
N VAL A 88 6.14 -5.65 9.53
CA VAL A 88 7.32 -4.99 8.99
C VAL A 88 8.53 -5.93 9.06
N THR A 89 8.47 -6.93 9.97
CA THR A 89 9.54 -7.89 10.24
C THR A 89 9.61 -9.01 9.21
N ILE A 90 8.47 -9.46 8.65
CA ILE A 90 8.44 -10.13 7.34
C ILE A 90 8.40 -9.03 6.28
N SER A 91 9.49 -8.28 6.20
CA SER A 91 9.65 -7.25 5.18
C SER A 91 9.25 -7.86 3.85
N SER A 92 8.25 -7.26 3.21
CA SER A 92 7.75 -7.65 1.89
C SER A 92 8.81 -7.54 0.79
N THR A 93 10.07 -7.26 1.14
CA THR A 93 11.21 -7.32 0.25
C THR A 93 11.27 -8.70 -0.37
N ARG A 94 11.19 -8.71 -1.68
CA ARG A 94 11.20 -9.93 -2.49
C ARG A 94 12.53 -10.67 -2.37
N THR A 95 13.57 -10.02 -1.87
CA THR A 95 14.86 -10.64 -1.51
C THR A 95 14.75 -11.65 -0.37
N VAL A 96 13.74 -11.57 0.50
CA VAL A 96 13.46 -12.58 1.54
C VAL A 96 12.61 -13.72 0.97
N LYS A 97 11.83 -13.44 -0.09
CA LYS A 97 10.94 -14.42 -0.72
C LYS A 97 11.62 -15.28 -1.78
N HIS A 98 12.66 -14.76 -2.41
CA HIS A 98 13.45 -15.46 -3.42
C HIS A 98 14.77 -15.90 -2.80
N ASP A 99 15.27 -17.07 -3.21
CA ASP A 99 16.52 -17.60 -2.67
C ASP A 99 17.70 -16.66 -2.98
N SER A 100 18.68 -16.67 -2.09
CA SER A 100 19.92 -15.90 -2.20
C SER A 100 20.64 -16.15 -3.52
N PHE A 101 20.61 -17.39 -4.03
CA PHE A 101 21.16 -17.76 -5.34
C PHE A 101 20.48 -16.98 -6.48
N THR A 102 19.14 -16.96 -6.49
CA THR A 102 18.37 -16.26 -7.53
C THR A 102 18.64 -14.75 -7.52
N VAL A 103 18.71 -14.15 -6.33
CA VAL A 103 19.05 -12.73 -6.15
C VAL A 103 20.47 -12.45 -6.69
N HIS A 104 21.42 -13.34 -6.42
CA HIS A 104 22.80 -13.21 -6.88
C HIS A 104 22.90 -13.34 -8.41
N ALA A 105 22.24 -14.34 -9.00
CA ALA A 105 22.25 -14.56 -10.44
C ALA A 105 21.67 -13.35 -11.22
N ILE A 106 20.56 -12.76 -10.76
CA ILE A 106 20.01 -11.54 -11.39
C ILE A 106 21.00 -10.37 -11.30
N ARG A 107 21.71 -10.23 -10.17
CA ARG A 107 22.75 -9.21 -10.00
C ARG A 107 23.92 -9.43 -10.97
N LEU A 108 24.33 -10.67 -11.18
CA LEU A 108 25.37 -11.03 -12.16
C LEU A 108 24.92 -10.71 -13.59
N ASN A 109 23.67 -11.01 -13.95
CA ASN A 109 23.11 -10.67 -15.26
C ASN A 109 23.10 -9.15 -15.51
N VAL A 110 22.72 -8.35 -14.52
CA VAL A 110 22.81 -6.88 -14.64
C VAL A 110 24.27 -6.43 -14.80
N LYS A 111 25.20 -7.03 -14.04
CA LYS A 111 26.64 -6.71 -14.12
C LYS A 111 27.24 -7.08 -15.47
N SER A 112 26.85 -8.22 -16.05
CA SER A 112 27.34 -8.68 -17.35
C SER A 112 26.89 -7.74 -18.48
N MET A 113 25.67 -7.20 -18.41
CA MET A 113 25.19 -6.17 -19.35
C MET A 113 26.03 -4.89 -19.29
N TYR A 114 26.34 -4.40 -18.09
CA TYR A 114 27.23 -3.25 -17.93
C TYR A 114 28.64 -3.52 -18.49
N ALA A 115 29.16 -4.73 -18.33
CA ALA A 115 30.45 -5.13 -18.90
C ALA A 115 30.43 -5.13 -20.44
N LYS A 116 29.32 -5.59 -21.04
CA LYS A 116 29.05 -5.53 -22.49
C LYS A 116 28.75 -4.12 -23.00
N ARG A 117 28.70 -3.11 -22.12
CA ARG A 117 28.37 -1.71 -22.42
C ARG A 117 26.93 -1.49 -22.89
N GLU A 118 26.05 -2.43 -22.59
CA GLU A 118 24.62 -2.32 -22.83
C GLU A 118 23.93 -1.70 -21.61
N ILE A 119 22.87 -0.92 -21.85
CA ILE A 119 22.07 -0.36 -20.76
C ILE A 119 21.10 -1.43 -20.29
N PRO A 120 21.19 -1.90 -19.03
CA PRO A 120 20.27 -2.92 -18.53
C PRO A 120 18.88 -2.31 -18.37
N THR A 121 18.01 -2.60 -19.33
CA THR A 121 16.59 -2.30 -19.24
C THR A 121 15.87 -3.43 -18.52
N LEU A 122 14.70 -3.13 -17.92
CA LEU A 122 13.92 -4.17 -17.24
C LEU A 122 13.56 -5.33 -18.18
N ASP A 123 13.25 -5.04 -19.44
CA ASP A 123 12.92 -6.07 -20.43
C ASP A 123 14.14 -6.87 -20.88
N SER A 124 15.30 -6.24 -21.02
CA SER A 124 16.53 -6.97 -21.38
C SER A 124 16.98 -7.87 -20.23
N VAL A 125 16.92 -7.41 -18.99
CA VAL A 125 17.23 -8.24 -17.81
C VAL A 125 16.23 -9.39 -17.68
N ARG A 126 14.93 -9.13 -17.92
CA ARG A 126 13.91 -10.19 -17.88
C ARG A 126 14.13 -11.27 -18.93
N LYS A 127 14.59 -10.89 -20.14
CA LYS A 127 14.93 -11.86 -21.19
C LYS A 127 16.11 -12.73 -20.78
N ALA A 128 17.22 -12.12 -20.33
CA ALA A 128 18.39 -12.87 -19.86
C ALA A 128 18.03 -13.85 -18.74
N VAL A 129 17.20 -13.43 -17.78
CA VAL A 129 16.76 -14.30 -16.68
C VAL A 129 15.84 -15.44 -17.14
N HIS A 130 15.11 -15.28 -18.25
CA HIS A 130 14.25 -16.33 -18.81
C HIS A 130 15.01 -17.26 -19.77
N GLU A 131 16.21 -16.86 -20.21
CA GLU A 131 17.13 -17.69 -20.99
C GLU A 131 17.93 -18.64 -20.09
N ASP A 132 18.07 -18.32 -18.80
CA ASP A 132 18.72 -19.17 -17.80
C ASP A 132 17.72 -20.20 -17.24
N ASP A 133 17.86 -21.48 -17.59
CA ASP A 133 16.98 -22.57 -17.12
C ASP A 133 17.01 -22.78 -15.60
N ASP A 134 18.08 -22.35 -14.93
CA ASP A 134 18.27 -22.44 -13.49
C ASP A 134 17.47 -21.37 -12.70
N LEU A 135 16.89 -20.39 -13.39
CA LEU A 135 16.16 -19.28 -12.77
C LEU A 135 14.64 -19.40 -12.99
N PRO A 136 13.84 -19.04 -11.97
CA PRO A 136 12.39 -19.03 -12.13
C PRO A 136 11.93 -17.88 -13.02
N ASN A 137 10.85 -18.10 -13.77
CA ASN A 137 10.26 -17.07 -14.61
C ASN A 137 9.63 -15.94 -13.79
N PHE A 138 10.05 -14.70 -14.07
CA PHE A 138 9.53 -13.50 -13.40
C PHE A 138 8.63 -12.67 -14.31
N THR A 139 7.55 -12.13 -13.74
CA THR A 139 6.79 -11.05 -14.39
C THR A 139 7.56 -9.73 -14.32
N LYS A 140 7.26 -8.78 -15.22
CA LYS A 140 7.94 -7.46 -15.25
C LYS A 140 7.85 -6.75 -13.90
N THR A 141 6.67 -6.74 -13.27
CA THR A 141 6.45 -6.03 -12.00
C THR A 141 7.15 -6.69 -10.83
N THR A 142 7.26 -8.02 -10.83
CA THR A 142 7.97 -8.76 -9.79
C THR A 142 9.47 -8.56 -9.88
N LEU A 143 10.02 -8.62 -11.10
CA LEU A 143 11.44 -8.38 -11.34
C LEU A 143 11.82 -6.94 -10.98
N TRP A 144 11.02 -5.95 -11.39
CA TRP A 144 11.28 -4.54 -11.07
C TRP A 144 11.33 -4.28 -9.55
N ARG A 145 10.37 -4.84 -8.80
CA ARG A 145 10.36 -4.73 -7.33
C ARG A 145 11.58 -5.42 -6.72
N LEU A 146 11.94 -6.61 -7.21
CA LEU A 146 13.11 -7.35 -6.73
C LEU A 146 14.41 -6.57 -6.98
N MET A 147 14.56 -5.97 -8.17
CA MET A 147 15.69 -5.10 -8.49
C MET A 147 15.74 -3.87 -7.57
N LYS A 148 14.58 -3.26 -7.29
CA LYS A 148 14.49 -2.14 -6.34
C LYS A 148 14.94 -2.55 -4.94
N ASP A 149 14.50 -3.72 -4.48
CA ASP A 149 14.87 -4.28 -3.17
C ASP A 149 16.37 -4.62 -3.09
N MET A 150 17.02 -4.95 -4.22
CA MET A 150 18.47 -5.16 -4.33
C MET A 150 19.28 -3.85 -4.34
N GLY A 151 18.63 -2.69 -4.36
CA GLY A 151 19.27 -1.37 -4.43
C GLY A 151 19.43 -0.78 -5.82
N PHE A 152 18.87 -1.41 -6.88
CA PHE A 152 18.89 -0.82 -8.22
C PHE A 152 17.81 0.26 -8.35
N THR A 153 18.20 1.41 -8.91
CA THR A 153 17.29 2.51 -9.19
C THR A 153 16.98 2.59 -10.68
N TYR A 154 15.70 2.74 -11.02
CA TYR A 154 15.29 3.07 -12.38
C TYR A 154 15.49 4.56 -12.62
N ASP A 155 16.35 4.91 -13.58
CA ASP A 155 16.49 6.28 -14.07
C ASP A 155 15.87 6.39 -15.47
N ARG A 156 14.91 7.30 -15.63
CA ARG A 156 14.27 7.61 -16.92
C ARG A 156 15.18 8.46 -17.82
N ARG A 157 16.27 9.02 -17.28
CA ARG A 157 17.06 10.07 -17.92
C ARG A 157 18.30 9.51 -18.63
N ILE A 158 18.18 9.39 -19.95
CA ILE A 158 19.30 9.08 -20.89
C ILE A 158 20.19 10.33 -21.13
N ARG A 159 19.91 11.48 -20.50
CA ARG A 159 20.51 12.79 -20.85
C ARG A 159 22.03 12.92 -20.65
N ASN A 160 22.69 11.98 -19.97
CA ASN A 160 24.13 12.09 -19.67
C ASN A 160 25.02 11.09 -20.43
N LEU A 161 24.49 10.34 -21.40
CA LEU A 161 25.34 9.51 -22.27
C LEU A 161 26.40 10.35 -22.97
N GLY A 162 26.09 11.59 -23.34
CA GLY A 162 27.04 12.54 -23.92
C GLY A 162 28.27 12.78 -23.04
N ILE A 163 28.10 12.96 -21.73
CA ILE A 163 29.20 13.18 -20.78
C ILE A 163 30.07 11.92 -20.66
N ILE A 164 29.44 10.74 -20.59
CA ILE A 164 30.15 9.46 -20.49
C ILE A 164 30.93 9.17 -21.78
N VAL A 165 30.32 9.40 -22.95
CA VAL A 165 30.96 9.23 -24.27
C VAL A 165 32.09 10.24 -24.45
N TRP A 166 31.88 11.50 -24.06
CA TRP A 166 32.91 12.54 -24.10
C TRP A 166 34.11 12.19 -23.22
N ARG A 167 33.87 11.79 -21.96
CA ARG A 167 34.93 11.32 -21.06
C ARG A 167 35.70 10.14 -21.65
N ARG A 168 35.01 9.18 -22.28
CA ARG A 168 35.65 8.04 -22.96
C ARG A 168 36.52 8.47 -24.15
N ARG A 169 36.04 9.37 -25.00
CA ARG A 169 36.84 9.94 -26.11
C ARG A 169 38.05 10.67 -25.59
N TYR A 170 37.86 11.49 -24.55
CA TYR A 170 38.92 12.27 -23.92
C TYR A 170 40.03 11.39 -23.35
N LEU A 171 39.69 10.36 -22.55
CA LEU A 171 40.68 9.43 -22.00
C LEU A 171 41.41 8.62 -23.08
N ARG A 172 40.71 8.25 -24.17
CA ARG A 172 41.36 7.58 -25.32
C ARG A 172 42.35 8.51 -26.01
N ALA A 173 41.95 9.77 -26.22
CA ALA A 173 42.83 10.78 -26.80
C ALA A 173 44.08 10.98 -25.95
N ILE A 174 43.96 11.13 -24.62
CA ILE A 174 45.11 11.25 -23.71
C ILE A 174 46.07 10.07 -23.88
N LYS A 175 45.55 8.83 -23.87
CA LYS A 175 46.38 7.63 -24.02
C LYS A 175 47.11 7.57 -25.36
N GLU A 176 46.49 8.03 -26.44
CA GLU A 176 47.12 8.13 -27.76
C GLU A 176 48.21 9.21 -27.80
N PHE A 177 48.00 10.35 -27.12
CA PHE A 177 49.02 11.40 -26.98
C PHE A 177 50.22 10.93 -26.14
N GLU A 178 49.98 10.25 -25.02
CA GLU A 178 51.04 9.69 -24.16
C GLU A 178 51.84 8.59 -24.89
N GLY A 179 51.16 7.71 -25.64
CA GLY A 179 51.81 6.68 -26.45
C GLY A 179 52.65 7.24 -27.60
N ARG A 180 52.22 8.34 -28.23
CA ARG A 180 53.01 9.03 -29.26
C ARG A 180 54.19 9.81 -28.69
N ALA A 181 54.04 10.42 -27.52
CA ALA A 181 55.12 11.16 -26.86
C ALA A 181 56.20 10.24 -26.26
N GLY A 182 55.87 8.98 -25.96
CA GLY A 182 56.81 7.97 -25.47
C GLY A 182 57.57 7.20 -26.55
N GLY A 183 57.23 7.37 -27.84
CA GLY A 183 57.85 6.64 -28.97
C GLY A 183 59.03 7.34 -29.66
N ASN A 184 59.55 8.43 -29.08
CA ASN A 184 60.68 9.18 -29.65
C ASN A 184 61.87 9.28 -28.67
N ARG A 185 62.16 8.21 -27.94
CA ARG A 185 63.40 8.02 -27.16
C ARG A 185 63.97 6.65 -27.42
#